data_AF-A0A7E6CEB7-F1
#
_entry.id   AF-A0A7E6CEB7-F1
#
_cell.length_a   1.000
_cell.length_b   1.000
_cell.length_c   1.000
_cell.angle_alpha   90.00
_cell.angle_beta   90.00
_cell.angle_gamma   90.00
#
_symmetry.space_group_name_H-M   'P 1'
#
loop_
_entity.id
_entity.type
_entity.pdbx_description
1 polymer ?
#
loop_
_entity_poly.entity_id
_entity_poly.type
_entity_poly.pdbx_seq_one_letter_code
_entity_poly.pdbx_strand_id
1 'polypeptide(L)'
;MASSSWGHMAEVDTGTDQRQNEEIEAMAAIYGEEWCVIDDCAKIFCIRISDDIDNPKWTLCLQVMLPNEYPGTAPPVYQLNAPWLKGQERTDLSNSLEEIYMQNIGESILYLWVEKIRDVLIQKSQMTEPGPDVKKKTEEEDAECEDDILSPCPPVKALNLGSSENQAGAATRMVEREELPPIDHGVPITDRRSTFQAHLAPVVCLKQVKTVLAKLYENKKIASATHNIYAYRIYCEDKQTFLQDYEDDGETAAGGRLLHLMEVKGYQNSFSG
;
A
#
# COMPACT_ATOMS: atom_id res chain seq x y z
N MET A 1 -21.52 51.00 8.20
CA MET A 1 -20.29 50.50 7.57
C MET A 1 -19.35 50.12 8.72
N ALA A 2 -18.87 48.91 8.93
CA ALA A 2 -18.68 47.72 8.10
C ALA A 2 -18.96 46.48 8.98
N SER A 3 -19.72 45.51 8.48
CA SER A 3 -19.29 44.33 7.70
C SER A 3 -18.82 43.19 8.59
N SER A 4 -19.69 42.20 8.67
CA SER A 4 -19.52 40.86 9.25
C SER A 4 -18.32 40.13 8.64
N SER A 5 -17.62 39.35 9.46
CA SER A 5 -16.78 38.25 9.00
C SER A 5 -17.16 37.04 9.86
N TRP A 6 -18.05 36.20 9.34
CA TRP A 6 -18.25 34.86 9.87
C TRP A 6 -17.20 33.96 9.23
N GLY A 7 -16.46 33.28 10.11
CA GLY A 7 -15.45 32.29 9.75
C GLY A 7 -16.08 31.15 8.98
N HIS A 8 -15.45 30.82 7.86
CA HIS A 8 -15.71 29.66 7.04
C HIS A 8 -15.41 28.41 7.89
N MET A 9 -16.44 27.78 8.46
CA MET A 9 -16.35 26.40 8.92
C MET A 9 -16.34 25.54 7.66
N ALA A 10 -15.27 24.77 7.46
CA ALA A 10 -15.20 23.80 6.39
C ALA A 10 -16.40 22.84 6.52
N GLU A 11 -17.30 22.88 5.54
CA GLU A 11 -18.34 21.88 5.38
C GLU A 11 -17.63 20.55 5.13
N VAL A 12 -17.71 19.63 6.09
CA VAL A 12 -17.42 18.22 5.87
C VAL A 12 -18.42 17.78 4.79
N ASP A 13 -17.94 17.41 3.60
CA ASP A 13 -18.78 16.97 2.49
C ASP A 13 -19.39 15.60 2.81
N THR A 14 -20.48 15.62 3.58
CA THR A 14 -21.19 14.43 4.06
C THR A 14 -21.64 13.51 2.93
N GLY A 15 -21.78 14.03 1.70
CA GLY A 15 -22.19 13.24 0.54
C GLY A 15 -21.08 12.36 -0.03
N THR A 16 -19.81 12.76 0.15
CA THR A 16 -18.67 11.96 -0.33
C THR A 16 -18.35 10.84 0.66
N ASP A 17 -18.34 11.12 1.96
CA ASP A 17 -18.20 10.10 3.01
C ASP A 17 -19.29 9.01 2.92
N GLN A 18 -20.54 9.41 2.63
CA GLN A 18 -21.64 8.45 2.47
C GLN A 18 -21.39 7.51 1.29
N ARG A 19 -21.01 8.03 0.12
CA ARG A 19 -20.74 7.22 -1.07
C ARG A 19 -19.57 6.26 -0.87
N GLN A 20 -18.51 6.69 -0.19
CA GLN A 20 -17.41 5.80 0.17
C GLN A 20 -17.88 4.64 1.05
N ASN A 21 -18.66 4.94 2.09
CA ASN A 21 -19.14 3.91 3.01
C ASN A 21 -20.08 2.91 2.32
N GLU A 22 -20.96 3.39 1.43
CA GLU A 22 -21.83 2.52 0.61
C GLU A 22 -21.00 1.60 -0.31
N GLU A 23 -19.95 2.11 -0.95
CA GLU A 23 -19.05 1.30 -1.76
C GLU A 23 -18.25 0.29 -0.92
N ILE A 24 -17.74 0.68 0.24
CA ILE A 24 -17.02 -0.22 1.16
C ILE A 24 -17.94 -1.36 1.61
N GLU A 25 -19.18 -1.06 2.00
CA GLU A 25 -20.16 -2.06 2.41
C GLU A 25 -20.49 -3.01 1.25
N ALA A 26 -20.67 -2.48 0.04
CA ALA A 26 -20.88 -3.30 -1.15
C ALA A 26 -19.69 -4.22 -1.44
N MET A 27 -18.47 -3.71 -1.39
CA MET A 27 -17.25 -4.50 -1.60
C MET A 27 -17.09 -5.58 -0.53
N ALA A 28 -17.33 -5.26 0.74
CA ALA A 28 -17.30 -6.23 1.83
C ALA A 28 -18.36 -7.33 1.67
N ALA A 29 -19.55 -6.98 1.18
CA ALA A 29 -20.63 -7.94 0.94
C ALA A 29 -20.38 -8.85 -0.28
N ILE A 30 -19.78 -8.31 -1.35
CA ILE A 30 -19.47 -9.06 -2.58
C ILE A 30 -18.29 -10.03 -2.35
N TYR A 31 -17.21 -9.52 -1.76
CA TYR A 31 -15.94 -10.23 -1.69
C TYR A 31 -15.73 -10.97 -0.37
N GLY A 32 -16.51 -10.67 0.68
CA GLY A 32 -16.50 -11.38 1.95
C GLY A 32 -15.08 -11.57 2.50
N GLU A 33 -14.63 -12.83 2.55
CA GLU A 33 -13.30 -13.21 3.04
C GLU A 33 -12.15 -12.63 2.21
N GLU A 34 -12.35 -12.33 0.93
CA GLU A 34 -11.33 -11.73 0.06
C GLU A 34 -11.10 -10.24 0.37
N TRP A 35 -12.09 -9.54 0.95
CA TRP A 35 -12.01 -8.12 1.36
C TRP A 35 -11.42 -7.93 2.76
N CYS A 36 -10.36 -7.14 2.88
CA CYS A 36 -9.58 -6.94 4.12
C CYS A 36 -9.62 -5.48 4.53
N VAL A 37 -10.03 -5.22 5.78
CA VAL A 37 -9.89 -3.90 6.38
C VAL A 37 -8.52 -3.80 7.04
N ILE A 38 -7.66 -2.95 6.49
CA ILE A 38 -6.29 -2.76 6.98
C ILE A 38 -6.25 -1.66 8.04
N ASP A 39 -6.87 -0.51 7.73
CA ASP A 39 -7.02 0.62 8.65
C ASP A 39 -8.32 1.34 8.30
N ASP A 40 -9.37 1.12 9.10
CA ASP A 40 -10.69 1.74 8.86
C ASP A 40 -10.65 3.26 9.01
N CYS A 41 -9.82 3.80 9.91
CA CYS A 41 -9.71 5.23 10.12
C CYS A 41 -9.04 5.93 8.94
N ALA A 42 -8.01 5.30 8.37
CA ALA A 42 -7.31 5.79 7.18
C ALA A 42 -7.95 5.29 5.87
N LYS A 43 -9.08 4.56 5.94
CA LYS A 43 -9.80 3.97 4.80
C LYS A 43 -8.87 3.18 3.86
N ILE A 44 -8.03 2.34 4.46
CA ILE A 44 -7.11 1.44 3.75
C ILE A 44 -7.68 0.03 3.76
N PHE A 45 -7.82 -0.54 2.57
CA PHE A 45 -8.39 -1.84 2.33
C PHE A 45 -7.51 -2.67 1.40
N CYS A 46 -7.66 -3.99 1.45
CA CYS A 46 -6.97 -4.91 0.55
C CYS A 46 -7.96 -5.94 0.02
N ILE A 47 -7.96 -6.16 -1.29
CA ILE A 47 -8.75 -7.21 -1.95
C ILE A 47 -7.78 -8.22 -2.56
N ARG A 48 -7.97 -9.50 -2.24
CA ARG A 48 -7.33 -10.59 -3.00
C ARG A 48 -8.18 -10.96 -4.20
N ILE A 49 -7.54 -11.11 -5.36
CA ILE A 49 -8.17 -11.39 -6.64
C ILE A 49 -7.42 -12.58 -7.26
N SER A 50 -8.16 -13.61 -7.67
CA SER A 50 -7.61 -14.78 -8.38
C SER A 50 -8.25 -14.98 -9.75
N ASP A 51 -7.58 -15.75 -10.61
CA ASP A 51 -8.11 -16.17 -11.92
C ASP A 51 -9.24 -17.21 -11.83
N ASP A 52 -9.24 -18.01 -10.77
CA ASP A 52 -10.23 -19.04 -10.49
C ASP A 52 -10.49 -19.14 -8.98
N ILE A 53 -11.69 -19.59 -8.60
CA ILE A 53 -12.11 -19.73 -7.20
C ILE A 53 -11.63 -21.07 -6.62
N ASP A 54 -11.70 -22.15 -7.40
CA ASP A 54 -11.45 -23.51 -6.93
C ASP A 54 -9.97 -23.87 -7.00
N ASN A 55 -9.25 -23.40 -8.03
CA ASN A 55 -7.84 -23.69 -8.25
C ASN A 55 -7.08 -22.47 -8.80
N PRO A 56 -6.82 -21.46 -7.95
CA PRO A 56 -6.18 -20.23 -8.37
C PRO A 56 -4.74 -20.49 -8.84
N LYS A 57 -4.45 -20.22 -10.11
CA LYS A 57 -3.08 -20.25 -10.66
C LYS A 57 -2.39 -18.90 -10.52
N TRP A 58 -3.16 -17.83 -10.68
CA TRP A 58 -2.67 -16.47 -10.61
C TRP A 58 -3.45 -15.71 -9.55
N THR A 59 -2.70 -15.10 -8.63
CA THR A 59 -3.26 -14.26 -7.58
C THR A 59 -2.61 -12.89 -7.60
N LEU A 60 -3.42 -11.86 -7.40
CA LEU A 60 -3.01 -10.47 -7.22
C LEU A 60 -3.71 -9.89 -6.01
N CYS A 61 -3.02 -9.04 -5.25
CA CYS A 61 -3.65 -8.27 -4.19
C CYS A 61 -3.61 -6.79 -4.50
N LEU A 62 -4.82 -6.22 -4.55
CA LEU A 62 -5.05 -4.81 -4.75
C LEU A 62 -5.23 -4.17 -3.37
N GLN A 63 -4.28 -3.35 -2.96
CA GLN A 63 -4.45 -2.48 -1.80
C GLN A 63 -4.93 -1.11 -2.27
N VAL A 64 -5.93 -0.55 -1.59
CA VAL A 64 -6.48 0.76 -1.88
C VAL A 64 -6.56 1.61 -0.61
N MET A 65 -6.28 2.90 -0.75
CA MET A 65 -6.59 3.93 0.23
C MET A 65 -7.56 4.90 -0.41
N LEU A 66 -8.68 5.17 0.27
CA LEU A 66 -9.72 6.09 -0.21
C LEU A 66 -9.50 7.47 0.41
N PRO A 67 -8.93 8.44 -0.33
CA PRO A 67 -8.76 9.79 0.17
C PRO A 67 -10.12 10.48 0.33
N ASN A 68 -10.21 11.53 1.15
CA ASN A 68 -11.46 12.24 1.42
C ASN A 68 -12.11 12.83 0.15
N GLU A 69 -11.32 13.06 -0.89
CA GLU A 69 -11.77 13.58 -2.18
C GLU A 69 -12.35 12.51 -3.13
N TYR A 70 -12.18 11.22 -2.84
CA TYR A 70 -12.76 10.12 -3.61
C TYR A 70 -14.22 9.85 -3.20
N PRO A 71 -15.16 9.54 -4.10
CA PRO A 71 -15.01 9.40 -5.55
C PRO A 71 -15.09 10.70 -6.35
N GLY A 72 -15.23 11.85 -5.68
CA GLY A 72 -15.52 13.13 -6.32
C GLY A 72 -14.43 13.64 -7.27
N THR A 73 -13.28 14.03 -6.72
CA THR A 73 -12.23 14.77 -7.45
C THR A 73 -10.86 14.10 -7.43
N ALA A 74 -10.70 13.01 -6.70
CA ALA A 74 -9.47 12.22 -6.66
C ALA A 74 -9.75 10.72 -6.86
N PRO A 75 -8.83 9.96 -7.48
CA PRO A 75 -8.91 8.50 -7.55
C PRO A 75 -8.53 7.86 -6.20
N PRO A 76 -8.87 6.58 -5.99
CA PRO A 76 -8.24 5.78 -4.94
C PRO A 76 -6.73 5.72 -5.16
N VAL A 77 -5.96 5.81 -4.08
CA VAL A 77 -4.53 5.50 -4.13
C VAL A 77 -4.38 4.00 -4.03
N TYR A 78 -3.60 3.38 -4.92
CA TYR A 78 -3.53 1.92 -5.00
C TYR A 78 -2.11 1.37 -5.05
N GLN A 79 -1.97 0.11 -4.63
CA GLN A 79 -0.77 -0.70 -4.82
C GLN A 79 -1.16 -2.09 -5.32
N LEU A 80 -0.38 -2.58 -6.31
CA LEU A 80 -0.56 -3.90 -6.90
C LEU A 80 0.55 -4.83 -6.40
N ASN A 81 0.16 -5.85 -5.63
CA ASN A 81 1.07 -6.81 -5.03
C ASN A 81 0.90 -8.19 -5.68
N ALA A 82 1.86 -8.57 -6.52
CA ALA A 82 1.93 -9.88 -7.16
C ALA A 82 3.39 -10.20 -7.56
N PRO A 83 3.98 -11.35 -7.17
CA PRO A 83 5.37 -11.68 -7.48
C PRO A 83 5.69 -11.74 -8.98
N TRP A 84 4.69 -12.05 -9.80
CA TRP A 84 4.78 -12.19 -11.25
C TRP A 84 4.55 -10.87 -12.01
N LEU A 85 3.97 -9.85 -11.36
CA LEU A 85 3.55 -8.61 -12.02
C LEU A 85 4.73 -7.61 -12.09
N LYS A 86 5.48 -7.67 -13.19
CA LYS A 86 6.69 -6.84 -13.41
C LYS A 86 6.70 -6.25 -14.82
N GLY A 87 7.51 -5.19 -14.99
CA GLY A 87 7.75 -4.58 -16.30
C GLY A 87 6.46 -4.14 -17.00
N GLN A 88 6.34 -4.50 -18.28
CA GLN A 88 5.23 -4.09 -19.13
C GLN A 88 3.85 -4.54 -18.61
N GLU A 89 3.72 -5.74 -18.06
CA GLU A 89 2.44 -6.25 -17.54
C GLU A 89 1.89 -5.36 -16.42
N ARG A 90 2.77 -4.85 -15.56
CA ARG A 90 2.40 -3.92 -14.50
C ARG A 90 1.94 -2.58 -15.08
N THR A 91 2.70 -2.03 -16.02
CA THR A 91 2.40 -0.75 -16.68
C THR A 91 1.07 -0.81 -17.40
N ASP A 92 0.80 -1.89 -18.16
CA ASP A 92 -0.45 -2.05 -18.91
C ASP A 92 -1.66 -2.18 -17.99
N LEU A 93 -1.52 -2.92 -16.88
CA LEU A 93 -2.56 -3.04 -15.87
C LEU A 93 -2.81 -1.69 -15.18
N SER A 94 -1.76 -0.99 -14.74
CA SER A 94 -1.88 0.35 -14.14
C SER A 94 -2.57 1.35 -15.08
N ASN A 95 -2.16 1.41 -16.35
CA ASN A 95 -2.79 2.26 -17.35
C ASN A 95 -4.27 1.92 -17.53
N SER A 96 -4.62 0.64 -17.49
CA SER A 96 -6.02 0.20 -17.58
C SER A 96 -6.85 0.67 -16.37
N LEU A 97 -6.29 0.65 -15.16
CA LEU A 97 -6.99 1.13 -13.96
C LEU A 97 -7.18 2.65 -13.98
N GLU A 98 -6.16 3.39 -14.46
CA GLU A 98 -6.23 4.84 -14.65
C GLU A 98 -7.28 5.21 -15.73
N GLU A 99 -7.33 4.48 -16.83
CA GLU A 99 -8.35 4.68 -17.86
C GLU A 99 -9.77 4.48 -17.31
N ILE A 100 -9.98 3.45 -16.47
CA ILE A 100 -11.28 3.23 -15.80
C ILE A 100 -11.64 4.44 -14.92
N TYR A 101 -10.69 4.97 -14.15
CA TYR A 101 -10.95 6.18 -13.35
C TYR A 101 -11.34 7.36 -14.23
N MET A 102 -10.58 7.63 -15.29
CA MET A 102 -10.84 8.77 -16.18
C MET A 102 -12.20 8.69 -16.88
N GLN A 103 -12.70 7.48 -17.15
CA GLN A 103 -14.02 7.26 -17.73
C GLN A 103 -15.17 7.38 -16.71
N ASN A 104 -14.88 7.29 -15.41
CA ASN A 104 -15.87 7.19 -14.33
C ASN A 104 -15.60 8.20 -13.20
N ILE A 105 -15.11 9.41 -13.52
CA ILE A 105 -14.84 10.46 -12.53
C ILE A 105 -16.15 10.82 -11.81
N GLY A 106 -16.10 10.86 -10.47
CA GLY A 106 -17.27 11.14 -9.63
C GLY A 106 -18.02 9.88 -9.17
N GLU A 107 -17.71 8.71 -9.73
CA GLU A 107 -18.38 7.44 -9.48
C GLU A 107 -17.49 6.45 -8.70
N SER A 108 -18.13 5.46 -8.09
CA SER A 108 -17.48 4.35 -7.40
C SER A 108 -16.88 3.33 -8.38
N ILE A 109 -15.57 3.10 -8.32
CA ILE A 109 -14.82 2.31 -9.32
C ILE A 109 -14.13 1.05 -8.77
N LEU A 110 -14.17 0.79 -7.46
CA LEU A 110 -13.42 -0.33 -6.87
C LEU A 110 -13.85 -1.68 -7.46
N TYR A 111 -15.15 -1.88 -7.67
CA TYR A 111 -15.65 -3.08 -8.33
C TYR A 111 -15.11 -3.21 -9.76
N LEU A 112 -15.14 -2.12 -10.54
CA LEU A 112 -14.64 -2.10 -11.92
C LEU A 112 -13.14 -2.44 -12.00
N TRP A 113 -12.35 -1.92 -11.05
CA TRP A 113 -10.94 -2.26 -10.93
C TRP A 113 -10.73 -3.75 -10.62
N VAL A 114 -11.49 -4.31 -9.68
CA VAL A 114 -11.39 -5.73 -9.35
C VAL A 114 -11.75 -6.61 -10.55
N GLU A 115 -12.83 -6.30 -11.27
CA GLU A 115 -13.22 -7.04 -12.47
C GLU A 115 -12.15 -6.95 -13.56
N LYS A 116 -11.61 -5.75 -13.82
CA LYS A 116 -10.55 -5.56 -14.82
C LYS A 116 -9.30 -6.37 -14.48
N ILE A 117 -8.91 -6.40 -13.21
CA ILE A 117 -7.79 -7.22 -12.75
C ILE A 117 -8.13 -8.69 -12.98
N ARG A 118 -9.32 -9.15 -12.58
CA ARG A 118 -9.74 -10.55 -12.75
C ARG A 118 -9.68 -10.97 -14.21
N ASP A 119 -10.16 -10.14 -15.13
CA ASP A 119 -10.08 -10.40 -16.57
C ASP A 119 -8.64 -10.60 -17.04
N VAL A 120 -7.70 -9.78 -16.57
CA VAL A 120 -6.27 -9.93 -16.88
C VAL A 120 -5.71 -11.24 -16.32
N LEU A 121 -6.10 -11.63 -15.10
CA LEU A 121 -5.67 -12.91 -14.51
C LEU A 121 -6.20 -14.12 -15.31
N ILE A 122 -7.46 -14.07 -15.73
CA ILE A 122 -8.10 -15.10 -16.56
C ILE A 122 -7.44 -15.19 -17.94
N GLN A 123 -7.15 -14.06 -18.58
CA GLN A 123 -6.44 -14.04 -19.87
C GLN A 123 -5.05 -14.65 -19.75
N LYS A 124 -4.33 -14.33 -18.67
CA LYS A 124 -3.00 -14.87 -18.39
C LYS A 124 -3.04 -16.39 -18.15
N SER A 125 -4.06 -16.90 -17.45
CA SER A 125 -4.22 -18.33 -17.22
C SER A 125 -4.44 -19.12 -18.51
N GLN A 126 -5.24 -18.57 -19.44
CA GLN A 126 -5.51 -19.17 -20.76
C GLN A 126 -4.29 -19.18 -21.68
N MET A 127 -3.43 -18.15 -21.60
CA MET A 127 -2.20 -18.08 -22.39
C MET A 127 -1.09 -19.04 -21.91
N THR A 128 -1.18 -19.53 -20.68
CA THR A 128 -0.14 -20.38 -20.04
C THR A 128 -0.39 -21.89 -20.23
N GLU A 129 -1.53 -22.30 -20.79
CA GLU A 129 -1.82 -23.72 -21.07
C GLU A 129 -0.96 -24.26 -22.25
N PRO A 130 -0.30 -25.43 -22.11
CA PRO A 130 0.53 -26.00 -23.17
C PRO A 130 -0.34 -26.59 -24.30
N GLY A 131 -0.52 -25.83 -25.38
CA GLY A 131 -0.93 -26.34 -26.70
C GLY A 131 0.25 -26.98 -27.45
N PRO A 132 0.01 -27.95 -28.36
CA PRO A 132 1.08 -28.77 -28.95
C PRO A 132 1.98 -27.99 -29.91
N ASP A 133 3.29 -28.09 -29.64
CA ASP A 133 4.47 -27.88 -30.49
C ASP A 133 4.22 -27.34 -31.92
N VAL A 134 4.36 -26.03 -32.11
CA VAL A 134 4.80 -25.47 -33.38
C VAL A 134 5.99 -24.57 -33.14
N LYS A 135 7.18 -25.15 -33.33
CA LYS A 135 8.46 -24.45 -33.47
C LYS A 135 8.32 -23.28 -34.45
N LYS A 136 8.52 -22.06 -33.96
CA LYS A 136 9.08 -20.98 -34.77
C LYS A 136 10.28 -20.39 -34.07
N LYS A 137 11.45 -20.79 -34.57
CA LYS A 137 12.74 -20.16 -34.30
C LYS A 137 12.70 -18.70 -34.74
N THR A 138 13.18 -17.79 -33.89
CA THR A 138 14.07 -16.66 -34.23
C THR A 138 14.71 -16.26 -32.88
N GLU A 139 15.89 -16.76 -32.55
CA GLU A 139 17.18 -16.05 -32.67
C GLU A 139 17.17 -14.65 -32.03
N GLU A 140 17.69 -14.64 -30.79
CA GLU A 140 18.55 -13.67 -30.08
C GLU A 140 18.51 -12.18 -30.46
N GLU A 141 18.35 -11.33 -29.44
CA GLU A 141 19.26 -10.20 -29.21
C GLU A 141 19.22 -9.79 -27.73
N ASP A 142 20.36 -9.97 -27.06
CA ASP A 142 20.67 -9.40 -25.76
C ASP A 142 20.72 -7.87 -25.90
N ALA A 143 19.88 -7.15 -25.16
CA ALA A 143 20.00 -5.72 -24.95
C ALA A 143 20.07 -5.45 -23.45
N GLU A 144 21.29 -5.24 -22.98
CA GLU A 144 21.59 -4.54 -21.74
C GLU A 144 20.99 -3.12 -21.82
N CYS A 145 20.12 -2.76 -20.88
CA CYS A 145 19.66 -1.39 -20.68
C CYS A 145 19.98 -1.00 -19.23
N GLU A 146 21.09 -0.28 -19.06
CA GLU A 146 21.38 0.52 -17.88
C GLU A 146 20.42 1.72 -17.82
N ASP A 147 19.85 1.94 -16.62
CA ASP A 147 19.29 3.16 -15.98
C ASP A 147 18.43 4.22 -16.72
N ASP A 148 17.49 4.75 -15.93
CA ASP A 148 16.69 5.99 -16.04
C ASP A 148 15.55 6.00 -17.09
N ILE A 149 14.28 6.30 -16.77
CA ILE A 149 13.76 7.49 -16.08
C ILE A 149 12.40 7.20 -15.40
N LEU A 150 12.30 7.69 -14.17
CA LEU A 150 11.13 7.78 -13.28
C LEU A 150 10.00 8.65 -13.89
N SER A 151 8.76 8.16 -13.94
CA SER A 151 7.57 9.01 -14.15
C SER A 151 7.02 9.48 -12.79
N PRO A 152 6.63 10.76 -12.62
CA PRO A 152 6.44 11.35 -11.30
C PRO A 152 5.05 11.05 -10.72
N CYS A 153 5.02 10.31 -9.61
CA CYS A 153 3.89 10.39 -8.69
C CYS A 153 3.94 11.73 -7.92
N PRO A 154 2.81 12.42 -7.69
CA PRO A 154 2.80 13.68 -6.99
C PRO A 154 3.24 13.52 -5.52
N PRO A 155 3.99 14.50 -4.95
CA PRO A 155 4.50 14.40 -3.59
C PRO A 155 3.38 14.68 -2.58
N VAL A 156 3.05 13.70 -1.74
CA VAL A 156 2.20 13.93 -0.57
C VAL A 156 3.08 14.42 0.59
N LYS A 157 2.89 15.68 0.96
CA LYS A 157 3.62 16.36 2.04
C LYS A 157 3.09 15.89 3.40
N ALA A 158 4.03 15.72 4.32
CA ALA A 158 3.85 15.42 5.73
C ALA A 158 2.73 16.24 6.40
N LEU A 159 1.81 15.55 7.06
CA LEU A 159 0.84 16.16 7.97
C LEU A 159 1.45 16.24 9.38
N ASN A 160 1.78 17.45 9.77
CA ASN A 160 2.10 17.86 11.13
C ASN A 160 0.81 17.94 11.95
N LEU A 161 0.67 17.16 13.02
CA LEU A 161 -0.48 17.27 13.93
C LEU A 161 -0.01 17.48 15.38
N GLY A 162 -0.21 18.71 15.86
CA GLY A 162 0.06 19.13 17.22
C GLY A 162 -0.95 18.55 18.23
N SER A 163 -0.45 18.38 19.44
CA SER A 163 -1.11 17.84 20.63
C SER A 163 -2.38 18.61 21.04
N SER A 164 -3.39 17.88 21.53
CA SER A 164 -4.14 18.28 22.73
C SER A 164 -4.86 17.08 23.34
N GLU A 165 -4.51 16.77 24.58
CA GLU A 165 -5.21 15.85 25.47
C GLU A 165 -6.58 16.44 25.87
N ASN A 166 -7.60 15.58 26.04
CA ASN A 166 -8.43 15.53 27.26
C ASN A 166 -9.44 14.37 27.25
N GLN A 167 -9.60 13.78 28.43
CA GLN A 167 -10.26 12.52 28.76
C GLN A 167 -11.80 12.59 28.85
N ALA A 168 -12.44 11.42 28.62
CA ALA A 168 -13.51 10.75 29.40
C ALA A 168 -14.51 10.07 28.45
N GLY A 169 -15.04 8.86 28.64
CA GLY A 169 -14.86 7.82 29.63
C GLY A 169 -15.71 6.59 29.25
N ALA A 170 -15.16 5.40 29.59
CA ALA A 170 -15.81 4.12 29.86
C ALA A 170 -16.82 3.47 28.86
N ALA A 171 -16.36 2.44 28.16
CA ALA A 171 -17.02 1.12 28.15
C ALA A 171 -15.97 0.02 27.88
N THR A 172 -15.76 -0.82 28.89
CA THR A 172 -14.78 -1.90 28.95
C THR A 172 -15.03 -2.96 27.85
N ARG A 173 -14.15 -3.00 26.86
CA ARG A 173 -13.79 -4.20 26.11
C ARG A 173 -12.29 -4.38 26.31
N MET A 174 -11.87 -5.57 26.71
CA MET A 174 -10.46 -5.89 27.03
C MET A 174 -9.56 -5.43 25.87
N VAL A 175 -8.87 -4.31 26.06
CA VAL A 175 -7.74 -3.93 25.22
C VAL A 175 -6.64 -4.84 25.70
N GLU A 176 -6.36 -5.92 24.98
CA GLU A 176 -5.00 -6.46 24.99
C GLU A 176 -4.10 -5.25 24.79
N ARG A 177 -3.30 -4.90 25.80
CA ARG A 177 -2.19 -3.97 25.61
C ARG A 177 -1.32 -4.66 24.58
N GLU A 178 -1.53 -4.32 23.33
CA GLU A 178 -0.69 -4.74 22.21
C GLU A 178 0.70 -4.21 22.55
N GLU A 179 1.52 -5.10 23.09
CA GLU A 179 2.84 -4.78 23.60
C GLU A 179 3.70 -4.33 22.41
N LEU A 180 4.50 -3.29 22.63
CA LEU A 180 5.46 -2.82 21.63
C LEU A 180 6.30 -4.02 21.16
N PRO A 181 6.33 -4.32 19.85
CA PRO A 181 7.17 -5.41 19.36
C PRO A 181 8.65 -5.15 19.71
N PRO A 182 9.43 -6.20 20.03
CA PRO A 182 10.85 -6.05 20.33
C PRO A 182 11.57 -5.48 19.10
N ILE A 183 12.36 -4.42 19.33
CA ILE A 183 13.14 -3.77 18.27
C ILE A 183 14.60 -4.19 18.40
N ASP A 184 15.10 -4.88 17.38
CA ASP A 184 16.49 -5.24 17.23
C ASP A 184 17.25 -4.13 16.50
N HIS A 185 18.19 -3.50 17.19
CA HIS A 185 19.03 -2.45 16.61
C HIS A 185 20.33 -3.05 16.08
N GLY A 186 20.58 -2.86 14.78
CA GLY A 186 21.81 -3.26 14.12
C GLY A 186 23.03 -2.45 14.58
N VAL A 187 24.21 -2.97 14.26
CA VAL A 187 25.47 -2.25 14.47
C VAL A 187 25.56 -1.10 13.47
N PRO A 188 25.86 0.13 13.91
CA PRO A 188 26.06 1.25 12.99
C PRO A 188 27.25 0.99 12.04
N ILE A 189 27.04 1.22 10.75
CA ILE A 189 28.05 1.12 9.69
C ILE A 189 28.30 2.51 9.14
N THR A 190 29.57 2.91 9.02
CA THR A 190 29.93 4.20 8.43
C THR A 190 30.57 3.98 7.07
N ASP A 191 30.00 4.59 6.03
CA ASP A 191 30.60 4.68 4.70
C ASP A 191 30.61 6.14 4.23
N ARG A 192 31.74 6.61 3.68
CA ARG A 192 31.89 7.98 3.14
C ARG A 192 31.36 9.09 4.06
N ARG A 193 31.56 8.96 5.38
CA ARG A 193 31.07 9.87 6.45
C ARG A 193 29.56 9.79 6.75
N SER A 194 28.79 9.05 5.97
CA SER A 194 27.42 8.68 6.30
C SER A 194 27.44 7.50 7.27
N THR A 195 26.60 7.56 8.31
CA THR A 195 26.45 6.46 9.27
C THR A 195 25.05 5.91 9.18
N PHE A 196 24.94 4.62 8.94
CA PHE A 196 23.69 3.89 8.76
C PHE A 196 23.50 2.94 9.94
N GLN A 197 22.28 2.91 10.49
CA GLN A 197 21.91 1.96 11.52
C GLN A 197 20.56 1.36 11.17
N ALA A 198 20.48 0.04 11.04
CA ALA A 198 19.23 -0.65 10.76
C ALA A 198 18.47 -0.97 12.06
N HIS A 199 17.15 -0.98 11.98
CA HIS A 199 16.22 -1.31 13.05
C HIS A 199 15.19 -2.31 12.54
N LEU A 200 15.12 -3.48 13.17
CA LEU A 200 14.22 -4.56 12.77
C LEU A 200 13.21 -4.84 13.88
N ALA A 201 11.97 -5.11 13.51
CA ALA A 201 10.95 -5.54 14.46
C ALA A 201 9.96 -6.52 13.81
N PRO A 202 9.48 -7.54 14.53
CA PRO A 202 8.38 -8.36 14.05
C PRO A 202 7.08 -7.56 14.10
N VAL A 203 6.28 -7.62 13.04
CA VAL A 203 4.99 -6.92 12.96
C VAL A 203 3.95 -7.79 12.27
N VAL A 204 2.73 -7.81 12.80
CA VAL A 204 1.59 -8.54 12.24
C VAL A 204 0.44 -7.63 11.80
N CYS A 205 0.55 -6.32 12.04
CA CYS A 205 -0.45 -5.33 11.64
C CYS A 205 0.16 -3.93 11.49
N LEU A 206 -0.49 -3.01 10.77
CA LEU A 206 0.00 -1.63 10.62
C LEU A 206 0.08 -0.87 11.94
N LYS A 207 -0.78 -1.21 12.91
CA LYS A 207 -0.75 -0.57 14.23
C LYS A 207 0.57 -0.84 14.94
N GLN A 208 1.12 -2.05 14.81
CA GLN A 208 2.45 -2.38 15.33
C GLN A 208 3.55 -1.63 14.59
N VAL A 209 3.47 -1.50 13.25
CA VAL A 209 4.40 -0.66 12.47
C VAL A 209 4.40 0.78 12.99
N LYS A 210 3.22 1.39 13.16
CA LYS A 210 3.07 2.75 13.72
C LYS A 210 3.66 2.86 15.12
N THR A 211 3.48 1.84 15.96
CA THR A 211 3.99 1.80 17.34
C THR A 211 5.52 1.68 17.36
N VAL A 212 6.10 0.87 16.49
CA VAL A 212 7.56 0.74 16.31
C VAL A 212 8.15 2.07 15.84
N LEU A 213 7.58 2.70 14.82
CA LEU A 213 8.01 4.01 14.34
C LEU A 213 7.94 5.08 15.43
N ALA A 214 6.81 5.19 16.14
CA ALA A 214 6.66 6.12 17.24
C ALA A 214 7.74 5.92 18.31
N LYS A 215 8.06 4.65 18.62
CA LYS A 215 9.12 4.33 19.57
C LYS A 215 10.51 4.71 19.09
N LEU A 216 10.83 4.45 17.82
CA LEU A 216 12.12 4.83 17.21
C LEU A 216 12.31 6.35 17.24
N TYR A 217 11.26 7.11 16.93
CA TYR A 217 11.29 8.57 16.94
C TYR A 217 11.41 9.21 18.33
N GLU A 218 11.23 8.46 19.43
CA GLU A 218 11.60 8.96 20.77
C GLU A 218 13.12 9.20 20.90
N ASN A 219 13.93 8.48 20.12
CA ASN A 219 15.36 8.68 20.08
C ASN A 219 15.72 9.86 19.19
N LYS A 220 16.24 10.93 19.81
CA LYS A 220 16.65 12.16 19.11
C LYS A 220 17.62 11.92 17.96
N LYS A 221 18.49 10.91 18.04
CA LYS A 221 19.44 10.61 16.95
C LYS A 221 18.74 10.09 15.69
N ILE A 222 17.69 9.29 15.87
CA ILE A 222 16.88 8.77 14.77
C ILE A 222 16.00 9.91 14.24
N ALA A 223 15.26 10.57 15.13
CA ALA A 223 14.38 11.68 14.74
C ALA A 223 15.09 12.85 14.04
N SER A 224 16.39 13.06 14.28
CA SER A 224 17.20 14.08 13.60
C SER A 224 18.17 13.51 12.56
N ALA A 225 18.04 12.24 12.17
CA ALA A 225 18.84 11.66 11.10
C ALA A 225 18.52 12.34 9.77
N THR A 226 19.47 12.30 8.83
CA THR A 226 19.29 12.94 7.52
C THR A 226 18.16 12.28 6.72
N HIS A 227 18.04 10.95 6.82
CA HIS A 227 17.01 10.14 6.18
C HIS A 227 16.60 9.01 7.14
N ASN A 228 15.31 8.84 7.36
CA ASN A 228 14.68 7.78 8.15
C ASN A 228 13.81 6.91 7.24
N ILE A 229 14.47 6.17 6.36
CA ILE A 229 13.80 5.26 5.43
C ILE A 229 13.25 4.06 6.19
N TYR A 230 12.11 3.51 5.74
CA TYR A 230 11.63 2.24 6.27
C TYR A 230 10.85 1.44 5.23
N ALA A 231 10.69 0.15 5.49
CA ALA A 231 9.82 -0.76 4.76
C ALA A 231 9.21 -1.77 5.73
N TYR A 232 8.02 -2.26 5.40
CA TYR A 232 7.42 -3.36 6.14
C TYR A 232 6.77 -4.37 5.20
N ARG A 233 6.65 -5.60 5.68
CA ARG A 233 6.02 -6.70 4.96
C ARG A 233 5.30 -7.60 5.94
N ILE A 234 3.97 -7.51 5.96
CA ILE A 234 3.07 -8.26 6.83
C ILE A 234 2.34 -9.29 5.98
N TYR A 235 2.42 -10.55 6.37
CA TYR A 235 1.72 -11.63 5.70
C TYR A 235 0.32 -11.81 6.29
N CYS A 236 -0.69 -11.78 5.43
CA CYS A 236 -2.07 -12.06 5.78
C CYS A 236 -2.34 -13.55 5.51
N GLU A 237 -2.31 -14.38 6.55
CA GLU A 237 -2.49 -15.85 6.44
C GLU A 237 -3.83 -16.22 5.78
N ASP A 238 -4.92 -15.58 6.21
CA ASP A 238 -6.28 -15.80 5.67
C ASP A 238 -6.37 -15.58 4.16
N LYS A 239 -5.46 -14.76 3.63
CA LYS A 239 -5.49 -14.30 2.23
C LYS A 239 -4.27 -14.69 1.45
N GLN A 240 -3.32 -15.42 2.03
CA GLN A 240 -2.11 -15.85 1.35
C GLN A 240 -1.40 -14.69 0.59
N THR A 241 -1.39 -13.49 1.18
CA THR A 241 -0.86 -12.28 0.54
C THR A 241 -0.08 -11.39 1.50
N PHE A 242 0.55 -10.34 0.97
CA PHE A 242 1.33 -9.38 1.72
C PHE A 242 0.69 -7.99 1.71
N LEU A 243 0.55 -7.43 2.91
CA LEU A 243 0.43 -6.01 3.16
C LEU A 243 1.84 -5.45 3.34
N GLN A 244 2.29 -4.63 2.41
CA GLN A 244 3.67 -4.13 2.39
C GLN A 244 3.69 -2.72 1.82
N ASP A 245 4.61 -1.90 2.33
CA ASP A 245 4.84 -0.54 1.86
C ASP A 245 6.24 -0.07 2.27
N TYR A 246 6.67 1.09 1.77
CA TYR A 246 7.94 1.70 2.12
C TYR A 246 7.86 3.23 2.13
N GLU A 247 8.81 3.85 2.82
CA GLU A 247 9.01 5.29 2.84
C GLU A 247 10.49 5.60 2.59
N ASP A 248 10.75 6.50 1.65
CA ASP A 248 12.09 6.89 1.22
C ASP A 248 12.64 8.09 2.03
N ASP A 249 11.79 8.87 2.70
CA ASP A 249 12.19 10.08 3.46
C ASP A 249 13.14 11.02 2.66
N GLY A 250 12.88 11.13 1.36
CA GLY A 250 13.67 11.93 0.42
C GLY A 250 14.97 11.30 -0.08
N GLU A 251 15.37 10.11 0.40
CA GLU A 251 16.46 9.32 -0.18
C GLU A 251 15.91 8.39 -1.27
N THR A 252 15.76 8.94 -2.48
CA THR A 252 15.07 8.30 -3.60
C THR A 252 15.48 6.82 -3.80
N ALA A 253 14.46 5.97 -3.88
CA ALA A 253 14.53 4.52 -4.08
C ALA A 253 15.16 3.71 -2.94
N ALA A 254 15.52 4.31 -1.80
CA ALA A 254 16.15 3.58 -0.71
C ALA A 254 15.18 2.64 0.05
N GLY A 255 13.99 3.12 0.38
CA GLY A 255 12.91 2.32 0.97
C GLY A 255 12.41 1.24 0.00
N GLY A 256 12.29 1.56 -1.30
CA GLY A 256 11.94 0.57 -2.32
C GLY A 256 12.97 -0.56 -2.44
N ARG A 257 14.27 -0.22 -2.43
CA ARG A 257 15.37 -1.21 -2.38
C ARG A 257 15.34 -2.04 -1.09
N LEU A 258 15.00 -1.42 0.04
CA LEU A 258 14.89 -2.11 1.33
C LEU A 258 13.74 -3.13 1.30
N LEU A 259 12.57 -2.75 0.80
CA LEU A 259 11.44 -3.67 0.65
C LEU A 259 11.79 -4.84 -0.28
N HIS A 260 12.45 -4.55 -1.41
CA HIS A 260 12.90 -5.60 -2.33
C HIS A 260 13.92 -6.55 -1.68
N LEU A 261 14.84 -6.02 -0.88
CA LEU A 261 15.77 -6.86 -0.11
C LEU A 261 15.02 -7.79 0.85
N MET A 262 14.01 -7.29 1.57
CA MET A 262 13.17 -8.11 2.44
C MET A 262 12.45 -9.21 1.65
N GLU A 263 11.98 -8.89 0.45
CA GLU A 263 11.35 -9.86 -0.45
C GLU A 263 12.30 -10.99 -0.85
N VAL A 264 13.49 -10.65 -1.36
CA VAL A 264 14.49 -11.63 -1.82
C VAL A 264 15.02 -12.47 -0.66
N LYS A 265 15.08 -11.93 0.56
CA LYS A 265 15.43 -12.67 1.78
C LYS A 265 14.29 -13.55 2.30
N GLY A 266 13.09 -13.43 1.76
CA GLY A 266 11.92 -14.19 2.19
C GLY A 266 11.39 -13.76 3.56
N TYR A 267 11.68 -12.54 4.00
CA TYR A 267 11.15 -12.03 5.26
C TYR A 267 9.66 -11.74 5.15
N GLN A 268 8.95 -12.06 6.23
CA GLN A 268 7.50 -11.93 6.39
C GLN A 268 7.23 -11.45 7.82
N ASN A 269 6.11 -10.77 8.03
CA ASN A 269 5.73 -10.20 9.34
C ASN A 269 6.86 -9.37 9.97
N SER A 270 7.45 -8.48 9.17
CA SER A 270 8.66 -7.75 9.56
C SER A 270 8.62 -6.28 9.15
N PHE A 271 9.15 -5.44 10.02
CA PHE A 271 9.47 -4.03 9.81
C PHE A 271 10.98 -3.89 9.75
N SER A 272 11.47 -3.04 8.84
CA SER A 272 12.86 -2.61 8.76
C SER A 272 12.92 -1.10 8.54
N GLY A 273 13.74 -0.39 9.30
CA GLY A 273 14.06 1.02 9.08
C GLY A 273 15.36 1.41 9.73
#